data_AF-A0AAW2N162-F1
#
_entry.id   AF-A0AAW2N162-F1
#
_cell.length_a   1.000
_cell.length_b   1.000
_cell.length_c   1.000
_cell.angle_alpha   90.00
_cell.angle_beta   90.00
_cell.angle_gamma   90.00
#
_symmetry.space_group_name_H-M   'P 1'
#
loop_
_entity.id
_entity.type
_entity.pdbx_description
1 polymer ?
#
loop_
_entity_poly.entity_id
_entity_poly.type
_entity_poly.pdbx_seq_one_letter_code
_entity_poly.pdbx_strand_id
1 'polypeptide(L)'
;MRKKVDDRIRSLIENGVKTRHRSLFVIIGDKSRDQVVNLHYMLSKTVIKSRPTVLWCYKEKLQLSRGLLDPEKVDPFSLFLESGVVSHCMYRDSERILGSTYGMCILQSDESEELSLLKEQLFEVFPVGPLVGMCTSLDQGKVVSTFLDAILDKTLQSTIAVTASRGRGKSAALGLAVAGAVAAGFSNIL
;
A
#
# COMPACT_ATOMS: atom_id res chain seq x y z
N MET A 1 3.75 -23.37 0.11
CA MET A 1 3.98 -23.75 1.53
C MET A 1 2.97 -23.04 2.42
N ARG A 2 2.07 -23.77 3.09
CA ARG A 2 1.19 -23.18 4.13
C ARG A 2 2.06 -22.89 5.37
N LYS A 3 2.26 -21.62 5.70
CA LYS A 3 2.95 -21.22 6.92
C LYS A 3 1.92 -21.12 8.06
N LYS A 4 2.26 -21.64 9.24
CA LYS A 4 1.43 -21.46 10.44
C LYS A 4 1.39 -19.96 10.76
N VAL A 5 0.19 -19.43 10.95
CA VAL A 5 -0.01 -18.05 11.42
C VAL A 5 0.41 -17.98 12.89
N ASP A 6 1.08 -16.90 13.27
CA ASP A 6 1.51 -16.67 14.65
C ASP A 6 0.29 -16.63 15.60
N ASP A 7 0.37 -17.38 16.70
CA ASP A 7 -0.73 -17.55 17.65
C ASP A 7 -1.13 -16.22 18.32
N ARG A 8 -0.22 -15.23 18.36
CA ARG A 8 -0.48 -13.89 18.91
C ARG A 8 -1.63 -13.17 18.19
N ILE A 9 -1.79 -13.36 16.88
CA ILE A 9 -2.86 -12.72 16.11
C ILE A 9 -4.23 -13.24 16.56
N ARG A 10 -4.33 -14.56 16.73
CA ARG A 10 -5.55 -15.21 17.22
C ARG A 10 -5.86 -14.77 18.65
N SER A 11 -4.86 -14.83 19.54
CA SER A 11 -5.05 -14.43 20.95
C SER A 11 -5.46 -12.96 21.07
N LEU A 12 -4.94 -12.07 20.22
CA LEU A 12 -5.32 -10.66 20.22
C LEU A 12 -6.79 -10.47 19.82
N ILE A 13 -7.25 -11.15 18.77
CA ILE A 13 -8.66 -11.10 18.33
C ILE A 13 -9.59 -11.64 19.41
N GLU A 14 -9.26 -12.81 19.97
CA GLU A 14 -10.07 -13.44 21.03
C GLU A 14 -10.16 -12.57 22.28
N ASN A 15 -9.04 -11.98 22.71
CA ASN A 15 -9.02 -11.08 23.84
C ASN A 15 -9.79 -9.79 23.55
N GLY A 16 -9.64 -9.20 22.35
CA GLY A 16 -10.38 -8.00 21.95
C GLY A 16 -11.89 -8.21 21.96
N VAL A 17 -12.37 -9.36 21.49
CA VAL A 17 -13.80 -9.72 21.54
C VAL A 17 -14.26 -9.91 22.99
N LYS A 18 -13.48 -10.61 23.84
CA LYS A 18 -13.82 -10.85 25.25
C LYS A 18 -13.86 -9.55 26.07
N THR A 19 -12.89 -8.66 25.90
CA THR A 19 -12.80 -7.38 26.63
C THR A 19 -13.58 -6.25 25.98
N ARG A 20 -14.25 -6.51 24.84
CA ARG A 20 -14.95 -5.48 24.03
C ARG A 20 -14.05 -4.32 23.60
N HIS A 21 -12.78 -4.61 23.31
CA HIS A 21 -11.82 -3.63 22.82
C HIS A 21 -11.61 -3.77 21.32
N ARG A 22 -11.44 -2.63 20.64
CA ARG A 22 -11.09 -2.59 19.21
C ARG A 22 -9.61 -2.91 19.04
N SER A 23 -9.29 -3.76 18.06
CA SER A 23 -7.91 -4.11 17.70
C SER A 23 -7.54 -3.46 16.37
N LEU A 24 -6.30 -2.99 16.24
CA LEU A 24 -5.75 -2.43 15.02
C LEU A 24 -4.66 -3.36 14.47
N PHE A 25 -4.75 -3.69 13.18
CA PHE A 25 -3.74 -4.47 12.45
C PHE A 25 -3.19 -3.65 11.30
N VAL A 26 -1.87 -3.64 11.14
CA VAL A 26 -1.18 -3.05 9.98
C VAL A 26 -0.54 -4.19 9.20
N ILE A 27 -0.96 -4.37 7.95
CA ILE A 27 -0.47 -5.42 7.07
C ILE A 27 0.43 -4.77 6.03
N ILE A 28 1.69 -5.18 6.00
CA ILE A 28 2.67 -4.70 5.02
C ILE A 28 3.02 -5.86 4.09
N GLY A 29 2.84 -5.66 2.79
CA GLY A 29 3.26 -6.61 1.74
C GLY A 29 2.23 -6.82 0.64
N ASP A 30 2.71 -7.38 -0.47
CA ASP A 30 1.98 -7.48 -1.75
C ASP A 30 0.74 -8.41 -1.68
N LYS A 31 0.75 -9.38 -0.76
CA LYS A 31 -0.33 -10.35 -0.55
C LYS A 31 -1.28 -9.97 0.59
N SER A 32 -1.44 -8.67 0.85
CA SER A 32 -2.29 -8.16 1.93
C SER A 32 -3.77 -8.55 1.76
N ARG A 33 -4.25 -8.65 0.51
CA ARG A 33 -5.63 -9.03 0.16
C ARG A 33 -6.02 -10.39 0.76
N ASP A 34 -5.19 -11.41 0.57
CA ASP A 34 -5.43 -12.76 1.11
C ASP A 34 -5.45 -12.77 2.65
N GLN A 35 -4.59 -11.96 3.27
CA GLN A 35 -4.49 -11.89 4.74
C GLN A 35 -5.71 -11.23 5.37
N VAL A 36 -6.33 -10.26 4.69
CA VAL A 36 -7.57 -9.63 5.15
C VAL A 36 -8.70 -10.67 5.24
N VAL A 37 -8.82 -11.57 4.25
CA VAL A 37 -9.81 -12.65 4.27
C VAL A 37 -9.57 -13.59 5.46
N ASN A 38 -8.32 -13.93 5.74
CA ASN A 38 -7.96 -14.77 6.89
C ASN A 38 -8.29 -14.10 8.23
N LEU A 39 -8.04 -12.80 8.37
CA LEU A 39 -8.40 -12.04 9.58
C LEU A 39 -9.91 -11.99 9.78
N HIS A 40 -10.67 -11.71 8.72
CA HIS A 40 -12.13 -11.72 8.76
C HIS A 40 -12.67 -13.11 9.14
N TYR A 41 -12.07 -14.18 8.60
CA TYR A 41 -12.44 -15.55 8.96
C TYR A 41 -12.19 -15.87 10.44
N MET A 42 -11.03 -15.46 10.98
CA MET A 42 -10.73 -15.61 12.41
C MET A 42 -11.67 -14.81 13.31
N LEU A 43 -12.02 -13.58 12.91
CA LEU A 43 -13.01 -12.77 13.62
C LEU A 43 -14.39 -13.42 13.59
N SER A 44 -14.84 -13.88 12.41
CA SER A 44 -16.13 -14.54 12.23
C SER A 44 -16.26 -15.82 13.05
N LYS A 45 -15.17 -16.57 13.25
CA LYS A 45 -15.15 -17.75 14.13
C LYS A 45 -15.24 -17.43 15.62
N THR A 46 -14.73 -16.26 16.01
CA THR A 46 -14.65 -15.86 17.41
C THR A 46 -15.96 -15.20 17.88
N VAL A 47 -16.68 -14.56 16.97
CA VAL A 47 -17.96 -13.88 17.27
C VAL A 47 -19.13 -14.85 17.14
N ILE A 48 -19.84 -15.08 18.24
CA ILE A 48 -20.94 -16.08 18.32
C ILE A 48 -22.29 -15.52 17.84
N LYS A 49 -22.50 -14.18 17.88
CA LYS A 49 -23.82 -13.57 17.67
C LYS A 49 -24.22 -13.37 16.21
N SER A 50 -23.34 -12.78 15.39
CA SER A 50 -23.61 -12.49 13.99
C SER A 50 -22.30 -12.32 13.23
N ARG A 51 -22.32 -12.62 11.92
CA ARG A 51 -21.17 -12.39 11.05
C ARG A 51 -20.88 -10.88 11.00
N PRO A 52 -19.64 -10.44 11.31
CA PRO A 52 -19.32 -9.02 11.36
C PRO A 52 -19.46 -8.39 9.98
N THR A 53 -20.13 -7.24 9.88
CA THR A 53 -20.16 -6.43 8.66
C THR A 53 -18.80 -5.79 8.43
N VAL A 54 -18.42 -5.66 7.15
CA VAL A 54 -17.11 -5.17 6.76
C VAL A 54 -17.28 -3.89 5.96
N LEU A 55 -16.58 -2.83 6.35
CA LEU A 55 -16.44 -1.61 5.57
C LEU A 55 -15.09 -1.61 4.87
N TRP A 56 -15.08 -1.44 3.55
CA TRP A 56 -13.87 -1.31 2.74
C TRP A 56 -13.75 0.11 2.20
N CYS A 57 -12.76 0.85 2.71
CA CYS A 57 -12.46 2.21 2.29
C CYS A 57 -11.28 2.25 1.31
N TYR A 58 -11.43 3.02 0.23
CA TYR A 58 -10.43 3.17 -0.83
C TYR A 58 -10.47 4.57 -1.44
N LYS A 59 -9.43 4.95 -2.19
CA LYS A 59 -9.27 6.31 -2.72
C LYS A 59 -9.98 6.53 -4.05
N GLU A 60 -9.61 5.81 -5.10
CA GLU A 60 -10.18 6.02 -6.44
C GLU A 60 -10.55 4.74 -7.21
N LYS A 61 -9.79 3.64 -7.07
CA LYS A 61 -10.08 2.39 -7.79
C LYS A 61 -10.03 1.18 -6.87
N LEU A 62 -11.12 0.42 -6.90
CA LEU A 62 -11.17 -0.93 -6.36
C LEU A 62 -10.74 -1.88 -7.51
N GLN A 63 -9.44 -2.10 -7.70
CA GLN A 63 -8.98 -3.05 -8.73
C GLN A 63 -9.15 -4.50 -8.26
N LEU A 64 -10.42 -4.94 -8.29
CA LEU A 64 -10.86 -6.31 -8.02
C LEU A 64 -10.59 -7.28 -9.17
N SER A 65 -10.29 -6.77 -10.35
CA SER A 65 -10.36 -7.52 -11.60
C SER A 65 -9.13 -7.30 -12.47
N ARG A 66 -7.97 -7.83 -12.06
CA ARG A 66 -6.83 -8.03 -12.96
C ARG A 66 -6.11 -9.32 -12.65
N GLY A 67 -6.79 -10.43 -12.91
CA GLY A 67 -6.18 -11.74 -13.10
C GLY A 67 -7.06 -12.49 -14.11
N LEU A 68 -6.47 -13.01 -15.18
CA LEU A 68 -7.13 -13.96 -16.06
C LEU A 68 -7.74 -15.07 -15.18
N LEU A 69 -9.07 -15.19 -15.19
CA LEU A 69 -9.79 -16.17 -14.40
C LEU A 69 -9.58 -17.55 -15.05
N ASP A 70 -8.70 -18.36 -14.45
CA ASP A 70 -8.76 -19.81 -14.64
C ASP A 70 -10.05 -20.31 -13.94
N PRO A 71 -11.01 -20.94 -14.66
CA PRO A 71 -12.31 -21.35 -14.10
C PRO A 71 -12.24 -22.29 -12.88
N GLU A 72 -11.09 -22.93 -12.64
CA GLU A 72 -10.92 -23.92 -11.57
C GLU A 72 -10.36 -23.36 -10.25
N LYS A 73 -9.85 -22.13 -10.22
CA LYS A 73 -9.30 -21.51 -9.00
C LYS A 73 -10.07 -20.26 -8.62
N VAL A 74 -11.23 -20.45 -7.99
CA VAL A 74 -11.96 -19.36 -7.35
C VAL A 74 -11.11 -18.82 -6.20
N ASP A 75 -10.70 -17.55 -6.31
CA ASP A 75 -9.91 -16.86 -5.30
C ASP A 75 -10.77 -16.60 -4.05
N PRO A 76 -10.36 -17.01 -2.83
CA PRO A 76 -11.10 -16.73 -1.59
C PRO A 76 -11.44 -15.24 -1.39
N PHE A 77 -10.65 -14.34 -1.97
CA PHE A 77 -10.91 -12.91 -1.94
C PHE A 77 -12.11 -12.49 -2.79
N SER A 78 -12.27 -13.03 -4.00
CA SER A 78 -13.44 -12.70 -4.84
C SER A 78 -14.74 -13.20 -4.20
N LEU A 79 -14.72 -14.42 -3.66
CA LEU A 79 -15.86 -14.97 -2.90
C LEU A 79 -16.20 -14.11 -1.67
N PHE A 80 -15.19 -13.56 -0.99
CA PHE A 80 -15.40 -12.69 0.15
C PHE A 80 -16.14 -11.40 -0.24
N LEU A 81 -15.79 -10.82 -1.39
CA LEU A 81 -16.45 -9.62 -1.92
C LEU A 81 -17.88 -9.92 -2.41
N GLU A 82 -18.07 -11.04 -3.09
CA GLU A 82 -19.38 -11.51 -3.55
C GLU A 82 -20.31 -11.94 -2.41
N SER A 83 -19.76 -12.25 -1.23
CA SER A 83 -20.56 -12.71 -0.07
C SER A 83 -21.55 -11.68 0.47
N GLY A 84 -21.54 -10.44 -0.03
CA GLY A 84 -22.49 -9.37 0.31
C GLY A 84 -22.30 -8.75 1.70
N VAL A 85 -21.26 -9.17 2.43
CA VAL A 85 -20.93 -8.66 3.78
C VAL A 85 -20.09 -7.38 3.73
N VAL A 86 -19.52 -7.08 2.55
CA VAL A 86 -18.61 -5.95 2.33
C VAL A 86 -19.37 -4.75 1.78
N SER A 87 -19.36 -3.65 2.52
CA SER A 87 -19.81 -2.34 2.05
C SER A 87 -18.60 -1.54 1.57
N HIS A 88 -18.69 -0.95 0.38
CA HIS A 88 -17.63 -0.17 -0.24
C HIS A 88 -17.87 1.33 -0.04
N CYS A 89 -16.83 2.06 0.36
CA CYS A 89 -16.89 3.50 0.55
C CYS A 89 -15.63 4.16 -0.01
N MET A 90 -15.79 5.21 -0.80
CA MET A 90 -14.65 6.04 -1.19
C MET A 90 -14.30 6.99 -0.06
N TYR A 91 -13.02 7.32 0.13
CA TYR A 91 -12.62 8.30 1.16
C TYR A 91 -13.33 9.64 1.01
N ARG A 92 -13.64 10.05 -0.23
CA ARG A 92 -14.42 11.27 -0.54
C ARG A 92 -15.87 11.21 -0.04
N ASP A 93 -16.45 10.02 0.04
CA ASP A 93 -17.84 9.78 0.43
C ASP A 93 -17.97 9.29 1.88
N SER A 94 -16.94 9.51 2.71
CA SER A 94 -16.89 9.03 4.11
C SER A 94 -18.00 9.59 5.00
N GLU A 95 -18.67 10.68 4.60
CA GLU A 95 -19.82 11.21 5.30
C GLU A 95 -21.05 10.28 5.23
N ARG A 96 -21.17 9.46 4.18
CA ARG A 96 -22.32 8.55 3.99
C ARG A 96 -22.41 7.44 5.02
N ILE A 97 -21.30 7.10 5.65
CA ILE A 97 -21.20 6.02 6.64
C ILE A 97 -21.33 6.54 8.08
N LEU A 98 -21.53 7.86 8.27
CA LEU A 98 -21.82 8.41 9.59
C LEU A 98 -23.11 7.81 10.15
N GLY A 99 -23.08 7.42 11.42
CA GLY A 99 -24.20 6.73 12.08
C GLY A 99 -24.30 5.23 11.78
N SER A 100 -23.50 4.71 10.85
CA SER A 100 -23.40 3.26 10.62
C SER A 100 -22.32 2.62 11.51
N THR A 101 -22.56 1.38 11.95
CA THR A 101 -21.59 0.61 12.75
C THR A 101 -21.16 -0.63 11.99
N TYR A 102 -19.85 -0.82 11.85
CA TYR A 102 -19.26 -1.98 11.20
C TYR A 102 -18.44 -2.82 12.18
N GLY A 103 -18.43 -4.13 11.99
CA GLY A 103 -17.64 -5.07 12.81
C GLY A 103 -16.15 -5.10 12.44
N MET A 104 -15.82 -4.76 11.19
CA MET A 104 -14.47 -4.66 10.68
C MET A 104 -14.38 -3.48 9.69
N CYS A 105 -13.30 -2.72 9.75
CA CYS A 105 -13.01 -1.64 8.80
C CYS A 105 -11.64 -1.90 8.16
N ILE A 106 -11.60 -1.84 6.83
CA ILE A 106 -10.41 -2.05 6.01
C ILE A 106 -10.10 -0.71 5.35
N LEU A 107 -8.90 -0.20 5.59
CA LEU A 107 -8.40 1.03 4.98
C LEU A 107 -7.33 0.64 3.96
N GLN A 108 -7.65 0.81 2.67
CA GLN A 108 -6.71 0.53 1.59
C GLN A 108 -5.86 1.77 1.29
N SER A 109 -4.54 1.57 1.21
CA SER A 109 -3.58 2.54 0.69
C SER A 109 -3.07 2.09 -0.69
N ASP A 110 -3.06 2.99 -1.66
CA ASP A 110 -2.67 2.67 -3.04
C ASP A 110 -1.19 2.98 -3.34
N GLU A 111 -0.40 3.40 -2.34
CA GLU A 111 0.98 3.86 -2.50
C GLU A 111 1.91 2.83 -3.16
N SER A 112 1.74 1.55 -2.84
CA SER A 112 2.56 0.47 -3.41
C SER A 112 2.29 0.23 -4.89
N GLU A 113 1.05 0.41 -5.32
CA GLU A 113 0.64 0.24 -6.72
C GLU A 113 1.09 1.43 -7.55
N GLU A 114 0.88 2.65 -7.03
CA GLU A 114 1.42 3.88 -7.63
C GLU A 114 2.94 3.78 -7.83
N LEU A 115 3.67 3.18 -6.87
CA LEU A 115 5.11 2.94 -7.01
C LEU A 115 5.44 1.91 -8.11
N SER A 116 4.69 0.81 -8.20
CA SER A 116 4.92 -0.20 -9.26
C SER A 116 4.71 0.41 -10.63
N LEU A 117 3.63 1.17 -10.81
CA LEU A 117 3.34 1.86 -12.06
C LEU A 117 4.45 2.86 -12.41
N LEU A 118 4.93 3.64 -11.43
CA LEU A 118 6.03 4.58 -11.63
C LEU A 118 7.32 3.85 -12.09
N LYS A 119 7.62 2.69 -11.49
CA LYS A 119 8.78 1.87 -11.88
C LYS A 119 8.65 1.33 -13.31
N GLU A 120 7.47 0.85 -13.68
CA GLU A 120 7.19 0.36 -15.04
C GLU A 120 7.31 1.49 -16.08
N GLN A 121 6.74 2.66 -15.78
CA GLN A 121 6.77 3.83 -16.69
C GLN A 121 8.18 4.34 -16.96
N LEU A 122 9.05 4.30 -15.94
CA LEU A 122 10.41 4.85 -16.03
C LEU A 122 11.48 3.80 -16.33
N PHE A 123 11.11 2.52 -16.45
CA PHE A 123 12.05 1.40 -16.55
C PHE A 123 13.11 1.57 -17.66
N GLU A 124 12.69 2.06 -18.82
CA GLU A 124 13.57 2.22 -20.00
C GLU A 124 14.35 3.55 -20.00
N VAL A 125 14.03 4.48 -19.11
CA VAL A 125 14.63 5.82 -19.09
C VAL A 125 15.95 5.81 -18.34
N PHE A 126 17.09 5.89 -19.01
CA PHE A 126 18.39 6.00 -18.35
C PHE A 126 18.73 7.47 -18.03
N PRO A 127 19.24 7.82 -16.83
CA PRO A 127 19.56 6.97 -15.67
C PRO A 127 18.40 6.75 -14.67
N VAL A 128 17.21 7.27 -14.94
CA VAL A 128 16.06 7.33 -14.02
C VAL A 128 15.52 5.95 -13.61
N GLY A 129 15.28 5.07 -14.57
CA GLY A 129 14.67 3.75 -14.38
C GLY A 129 15.38 2.87 -13.37
N PRO A 130 16.70 2.62 -13.50
CA PRO A 130 17.45 1.87 -12.52
C PRO A 130 17.38 2.45 -11.10
N LEU A 131 17.42 3.79 -10.97
CA LEU A 131 17.42 4.48 -9.68
C LEU A 131 16.04 4.45 -9.02
N VAL A 132 14.97 4.71 -9.77
CA VAL A 132 13.59 4.61 -9.29
C VAL A 132 13.22 3.15 -8.99
N GLY A 133 13.77 2.20 -9.72
CA GLY A 133 13.63 0.76 -9.45
C GLY A 133 14.08 0.36 -8.04
N MET A 134 15.08 1.04 -7.49
CA MET A 134 15.60 0.81 -6.13
C MET A 134 14.74 1.45 -5.02
N CYS A 135 13.80 2.34 -5.36
CA CYS A 135 12.94 2.99 -4.38
C CYS A 135 11.98 2.00 -3.72
N THR A 136 11.78 2.16 -2.41
CA THR A 136 10.88 1.32 -1.60
C THR A 136 9.55 2.00 -1.32
N SER A 137 9.52 3.33 -1.32
CA SER A 137 8.30 4.12 -1.18
C SER A 137 8.04 4.97 -2.41
N LEU A 138 6.77 5.28 -2.65
CA LEU A 138 6.37 6.20 -3.70
C LEU A 138 6.98 7.59 -3.51
N ASP A 139 7.05 8.07 -2.27
CA ASP A 139 7.65 9.37 -1.95
C ASP A 139 9.12 9.43 -2.39
N GLN A 140 9.89 8.35 -2.18
CA GLN A 140 11.26 8.26 -2.68
C GLN A 140 11.29 8.33 -4.20
N GLY A 141 10.45 7.56 -4.88
CA GLY A 141 10.36 7.55 -6.35
C GLY A 141 10.04 8.93 -6.92
N LYS A 142 9.06 9.63 -6.35
CA LYS A 142 8.69 10.99 -6.77
C LYS A 142 9.84 11.97 -6.57
N VAL A 143 10.48 11.95 -5.39
CA VAL A 143 11.62 12.82 -5.10
C VAL A 143 12.78 12.56 -6.07
N VAL A 144 13.16 11.30 -6.27
CA VAL A 144 14.24 10.93 -7.20
C VAL A 144 13.91 11.36 -8.62
N SER A 145 12.68 11.14 -9.11
CA SER A 145 12.25 11.62 -10.43
C SER A 145 12.43 13.12 -10.57
N THR A 146 11.92 13.91 -9.61
CA THR A 146 12.04 15.38 -9.64
C THR A 146 13.49 15.87 -9.64
N PHE A 147 14.38 15.21 -8.88
CA PHE A 147 15.81 15.55 -8.92
C PHE A 147 16.42 15.24 -10.29
N LEU A 148 16.16 14.06 -10.85
CA LEU A 148 16.75 13.66 -12.12
C LEU A 148 16.22 14.48 -13.27
N ASP A 149 14.93 14.86 -13.26
CA ASP A 149 14.37 15.78 -14.23
C ASP A 149 15.12 17.12 -14.21
N ALA A 150 15.37 17.69 -13.03
CA ALA A 150 16.12 18.95 -12.91
C ALA A 150 17.61 18.82 -13.29
N ILE A 151 18.23 17.67 -13.02
CA ILE A 151 19.61 17.36 -13.43
C ILE A 151 19.70 17.26 -14.96
N LEU A 152 18.72 16.64 -15.60
CA LEU A 152 18.67 16.41 -17.05
C LEU A 152 18.25 17.64 -17.85
N ASP A 153 17.42 18.51 -17.29
CA ASP A 153 16.97 19.77 -17.91
C ASP A 153 18.12 20.78 -18.10
N LYS A 154 19.29 20.54 -17.45
CA LYS A 154 20.52 21.34 -17.57
C LYS A 154 20.30 22.86 -17.37
N THR A 155 19.29 23.24 -16.60
CA THR A 155 19.07 24.64 -16.23
C THR A 155 20.19 25.10 -15.31
N LEU A 156 20.72 26.31 -15.55
CA LEU A 156 21.89 26.83 -14.82
C LEU A 156 21.62 27.02 -13.32
N GLN A 157 20.36 27.17 -12.93
CA GLN A 157 19.94 27.33 -11.53
C GLN A 157 18.61 26.62 -11.29
N SER A 158 18.65 25.53 -10.55
CA SER A 158 17.47 24.89 -9.97
C SER A 158 17.72 24.66 -8.48
N THR A 159 16.74 24.98 -7.63
CA THR A 159 16.81 24.72 -6.20
C THR A 159 15.64 23.83 -5.82
N ILE A 160 15.93 22.62 -5.37
CA ILE A 160 14.94 21.64 -4.91
C ILE A 160 15.10 21.46 -3.40
N ALA A 161 14.02 21.67 -2.65
CA ALA A 161 13.99 21.45 -1.22
C ALA A 161 13.17 20.19 -0.88
N VAL A 162 13.79 19.23 -0.19
CA VAL A 162 13.12 18.02 0.29
C VAL A 162 12.78 18.17 1.77
N THR A 163 11.50 18.27 2.09
CA THR A 163 11.00 18.32 3.46
C THR A 163 10.37 16.98 3.84
N ALA A 164 10.90 16.34 4.88
CA ALA A 164 10.37 15.08 5.39
C ALA A 164 10.78 14.86 6.85
N SER A 165 9.89 14.24 7.62
CA SER A 165 10.14 13.84 9.02
C SER A 165 11.25 12.78 9.13
N ARG A 166 11.76 12.56 10.34
CA ARG A 166 12.84 11.59 10.61
C ARG A 166 12.39 10.18 10.22
N GLY A 167 13.28 9.41 9.58
CA GLY A 167 13.03 8.01 9.21
C GLY A 167 12.24 7.78 7.91
N ARG A 168 11.88 8.84 7.17
CA ARG A 168 11.10 8.73 5.91
C ARG A 168 11.93 8.46 4.65
N GLY A 169 13.22 8.11 4.78
CA GLY A 169 14.06 7.76 3.63
C GLY A 169 14.63 8.94 2.83
N LYS A 170 14.66 10.16 3.40
CA LYS A 170 15.23 11.36 2.75
C LYS A 170 16.69 11.18 2.30
N SER A 171 17.56 10.64 3.16
CA SER A 171 18.97 10.39 2.83
C SER A 171 19.13 9.35 1.71
N ALA A 172 18.27 8.34 1.66
CA ALA A 172 18.27 7.36 0.59
C ALA A 172 17.88 7.99 -0.76
N ALA A 173 16.84 8.82 -0.80
CA ALA A 173 16.44 9.54 -2.00
C ALA A 173 17.53 10.51 -2.50
N LEU A 174 18.16 11.26 -1.58
CA LEU A 174 19.29 12.14 -1.93
C LEU A 174 20.49 11.35 -2.45
N GLY A 175 20.82 10.20 -1.87
CA GLY A 175 21.90 9.35 -2.34
C GLY A 175 21.66 8.82 -3.77
N LEU A 176 20.42 8.41 -4.08
CA LEU A 176 20.04 8.01 -5.44
C LEU A 176 20.11 9.19 -6.42
N ALA A 177 19.69 10.38 -6.00
CA ALA A 177 19.80 11.59 -6.82
C ALA A 177 21.26 11.96 -7.13
N VAL A 178 22.16 11.87 -6.14
CA VAL A 178 23.60 12.08 -6.33
C VAL A 178 24.18 11.04 -7.29
N ALA A 179 23.82 9.76 -7.14
CA ALA A 179 24.24 8.72 -8.07
C ALA A 179 23.79 9.01 -9.52
N GLY A 180 22.57 9.52 -9.69
CA GLY A 180 22.08 9.95 -10.99
C GLY A 180 22.77 11.19 -11.55
N ALA A 181 23.16 12.15 -10.71
CA ALA A 181 23.98 13.29 -11.13
C ALA A 181 25.37 12.84 -11.63
N VAL A 182 26.01 11.88 -10.94
CA VAL A 182 27.26 11.26 -11.43
C VAL A 182 27.03 10.56 -12.76
N ALA A 183 25.96 9.78 -12.89
CA ALA A 183 25.61 9.10 -14.13
C ALA A 183 25.30 10.06 -15.29
N ALA A 184 24.77 11.25 -14.99
CA ALA A 184 24.50 12.32 -15.95
C ALA A 184 25.76 13.11 -16.38
N GLY A 185 26.93 12.82 -15.78
CA GLY A 185 28.21 13.40 -16.15
C GLY A 185 28.61 14.67 -15.39
N PHE A 186 28.01 14.94 -14.23
CA PHE A 186 28.45 16.05 -13.39
C PHE A 186 29.81 15.74 -12.75
N SER A 187 30.78 16.63 -12.97
CA SER A 187 32.17 16.42 -12.56
C SER A 187 32.39 16.58 -11.06
N ASN A 188 31.65 17.47 -10.40
CA ASN A 188 31.80 17.80 -8.99
C ASN A 188 30.42 17.92 -8.33
N ILE A 189 30.21 17.19 -7.24
CA ILE A 189 29.01 17.23 -6.40
C ILE A 189 29.49 17.44 -4.96
N LEU A 190 29.05 18.53 -4.33
CA LEU A 190 29.42 18.94 -2.97
C LEU A 190 28.25 18.77 -2.00
#